data_AF-A0A377E8U1-F1
#
_entry.id   AF-A0A377E8U1-F1
#
_cell.length_a   1.000
_cell.length_b   1.000
_cell.length_c   1.000
_cell.angle_alpha   90.00
_cell.angle_beta   90.00
_cell.angle_gamma   90.00
#
_symmetry.space_group_name_H-M   'P 1'
#
loop_
_entity.id
_entity.type
_entity.pdbx_description
1 polymer ?
#
loop_
_entity_poly.entity_id
_entity_poly.type
_entity_poly.pdbx_seq_one_letter_code
_entity_poly.pdbx_strand_id
1 'polypeptide(L)'
;MRFNEPMYKVGEQNSVCMSCHLPEQLQKAFWPHDVHATKVACASCHSLHPQQDTMQTLSDKGRIKICVDCHSDQRTNPNFNPASVPLLKEQP
;
A
#
# COMPACT_ATOMS: atom_id res chain seq x y z
N MET A 1 -4.30 -5.19 -15.66
CA MET A 1 -3.27 -4.36 -15.00
C MET A 1 -2.60 -5.19 -13.93
N ARG A 2 -1.26 -5.16 -13.84
CA ARG A 2 -0.53 -5.73 -12.70
C ARG A 2 -0.23 -4.58 -11.73
N PHE A 3 -0.63 -4.73 -10.48
CA PHE A 3 -0.47 -3.69 -9.45
C PHE A 3 0.88 -3.80 -8.73
N ASN A 4 1.33 -2.68 -8.16
CA ASN A 4 2.64 -2.54 -7.52
C ASN A 4 3.82 -2.83 -8.47
N GLU A 5 3.71 -2.34 -9.70
CA GLU A 5 4.70 -2.47 -10.77
C GLU A 5 4.89 -1.09 -11.44
N PRO A 6 6.08 -0.78 -12.00
CA PRO A 6 6.44 0.58 -12.42
C PRO A 6 5.74 1.06 -13.70
N MET A 7 4.93 0.22 -14.35
CA MET A 7 4.30 0.50 -15.64
C MET A 7 3.23 1.62 -15.56
N TYR A 8 2.52 1.73 -14.44
CA TYR A 8 1.42 2.69 -14.25
C TYR A 8 1.67 3.57 -13.04
N LYS A 9 1.24 4.84 -13.11
CA LYS A 9 1.32 5.76 -11.96
C LYS A 9 0.40 5.30 -10.83
N VAL A 10 0.71 5.74 -9.61
CA VAL A 10 -0.10 5.47 -8.42
C VAL A 10 -1.58 5.77 -8.64
N GLY A 11 -1.91 6.93 -9.20
CA GLY A 11 -3.30 7.32 -9.44
C GLY A 11 -4.03 6.40 -10.42
N GLU A 12 -3.35 5.96 -11.48
CA GLU A 12 -3.93 5.02 -12.46
C GLU A 12 -4.23 3.67 -11.81
N GLN A 13 -3.28 3.15 -11.04
CA GLN A 13 -3.47 1.91 -10.28
C GLN A 13 -4.62 2.03 -9.27
N ASN A 14 -4.56 3.03 -8.39
CA ASN A 14 -5.51 3.18 -7.30
C ASN A 14 -6.92 3.56 -7.78
N SER A 15 -7.05 4.21 -8.94
CA SER A 15 -8.35 4.54 -9.53
C SER A 15 -9.21 3.30 -9.79
N VAL A 16 -8.59 2.16 -10.12
CA VAL A 16 -9.29 0.90 -10.31
C VAL A 16 -9.95 0.43 -9.02
N CYS A 17 -9.25 0.55 -7.88
CA CYS A 17 -9.80 0.21 -6.56
C CYS A 17 -11.02 1.08 -6.23
N MET A 18 -10.94 2.36 -6.56
CA MET A 18 -12.00 3.35 -6.29
C MET A 18 -13.23 3.22 -7.21
N SER A 19 -13.19 2.32 -8.21
CA SER A 19 -14.40 1.96 -8.96
C SER A 19 -15.44 1.23 -8.09
N CYS A 20 -15.00 0.60 -7.00
CA CYS A 20 -15.85 -0.13 -6.05
C CYS A 20 -15.69 0.37 -4.60
N HIS A 21 -14.48 0.74 -4.16
CA HIS A 21 -14.23 1.18 -2.79
C HIS A 21 -14.49 2.68 -2.61
N LEU A 22 -15.14 3.03 -1.50
CA LEU A 22 -15.45 4.42 -1.16
C LEU A 22 -14.38 4.99 -0.22
N PRO A 23 -13.74 6.14 -0.55
CA PRO A 23 -12.72 6.76 0.29
C PRO A 23 -13.15 6.99 1.75
N GLU A 24 -14.41 7.43 1.95
CA GLU A 24 -14.96 7.66 3.30
C GLU A 24 -14.98 6.37 4.15
N GLN A 25 -15.32 5.24 3.52
CA GLN A 25 -15.37 3.95 4.21
C GLN A 25 -13.96 3.43 4.51
N LEU A 26 -13.00 3.65 3.59
CA LEU A 26 -11.60 3.30 3.82
C LEU A 26 -10.99 4.12 4.96
N GLN A 27 -11.31 5.41 5.05
CA GLN A 27 -10.85 6.27 6.14
C GLN A 27 -11.40 5.82 7.50
N LYS A 28 -12.68 5.43 7.56
CA LYS A 28 -13.29 4.86 8.79
C LYS A 28 -12.65 3.53 9.19
N ALA A 29 -12.30 2.69 8.21
CA ALA A 29 -11.62 1.42 8.47
C ALA A 29 -10.19 1.62 8.97
N PHE A 30 -9.44 2.52 8.34
CA PHE A 30 -8.08 2.88 8.75
C PHE A 30 -7.71 4.26 8.18
N TRP A 31 -7.54 5.24 9.07
CA TRP A 31 -7.32 6.64 8.72
C TRP A 31 -6.21 6.90 7.67
N PRO A 32 -5.05 6.20 7.70
CA PRO A 32 -3.98 6.43 6.72
C PRO A 32 -4.34 6.16 5.26
N HIS A 33 -5.47 5.51 4.94
CA HIS A 33 -5.87 5.33 3.54
C HIS A 33 -5.96 6.65 2.77
N ASP A 34 -6.45 7.72 3.41
CA ASP A 34 -6.66 9.01 2.76
C ASP A 34 -5.36 9.62 2.23
N VAL A 35 -4.36 9.75 3.10
CA VAL A 35 -3.05 10.33 2.74
C VAL A 35 -2.28 9.49 1.72
N HIS A 36 -2.57 8.19 1.63
CA HIS A 36 -1.89 7.26 0.72
C HIS A 36 -2.60 7.07 -0.62
N ALA A 37 -3.90 7.35 -0.72
CA ALA A 37 -4.73 7.06 -1.90
C ALA A 37 -4.16 7.63 -3.21
N THR A 38 -3.41 8.73 -3.16
CA THR A 38 -2.77 9.37 -4.33
C THR A 38 -1.24 9.32 -4.30
N LYS A 39 -0.64 8.72 -3.27
CA LYS A 39 0.79 8.82 -2.96
C LYS A 39 1.56 7.52 -3.06
N VAL A 40 0.92 6.37 -2.84
CA VAL A 40 1.52 5.04 -2.99
C VAL A 40 0.48 4.05 -3.52
N ALA A 41 0.91 3.05 -4.29
CA ALA A 41 0.02 2.03 -4.83
C ALA A 41 -0.63 1.22 -3.70
N CYS A 42 -1.96 0.98 -3.73
CA CYS A 42 -2.65 0.18 -2.70
C CYS A 42 -2.01 -1.20 -2.45
N ALA A 43 -1.52 -1.82 -3.53
CA ALA A 43 -0.89 -3.12 -3.52
C ALA A 43 0.55 -3.13 -2.95
N SER A 44 1.13 -1.98 -2.57
CA SER A 44 2.35 -1.97 -1.78
C SER A 44 2.13 -2.58 -0.40
N CYS A 45 0.93 -2.40 0.16
CA CYS A 45 0.52 -2.97 1.44
C CYS A 45 -0.30 -4.24 1.23
N HIS A 46 -1.38 -4.16 0.42
CA HIS A 46 -2.34 -5.25 0.27
C HIS A 46 -1.89 -6.36 -0.67
N SER A 47 -2.12 -7.62 -0.29
CA SER A 47 -1.91 -8.81 -1.12
C SER A 47 -3.26 -9.48 -1.41
N LEU A 48 -3.78 -9.29 -2.63
CA LEU A 48 -5.18 -9.64 -2.96
C LEU A 48 -5.40 -11.07 -3.47
N HIS A 49 -4.38 -11.70 -4.05
CA HIS A 49 -4.48 -13.06 -4.60
C HIS A 49 -4.22 -14.20 -3.59
N PRO A 50 -3.30 -14.06 -2.60
CA PRO A 50 -3.18 -15.07 -1.56
C PRO A 50 -4.49 -15.26 -0.79
N GLN A 51 -4.67 -16.41 -0.14
CA GLN A 51 -5.89 -16.71 0.63
C GLN A 51 -6.17 -15.69 1.74
N GLN A 52 -5.11 -15.04 2.25
CA GLN A 52 -5.20 -14.04 3.30
C GLN A 52 -4.32 -12.84 2.98
N ASP A 53 -4.90 -11.66 3.11
CA ASP A 53 -4.18 -10.40 3.03
C ASP A 53 -3.53 -10.10 4.39
N THR A 54 -2.21 -9.88 4.39
CA THR A 54 -1.43 -9.65 5.62
C THR A 54 -1.84 -8.39 6.35
N MET A 55 -2.40 -7.39 5.65
CA MET A 55 -2.93 -6.18 6.30
C MET A 55 -4.08 -6.45 7.26
N GLN A 56 -4.82 -7.55 7.08
CA GLN A 56 -5.94 -7.91 7.95
C GLN A 56 -5.50 -8.61 9.25
N THR A 57 -4.25 -9.08 9.32
CA THR A 57 -3.73 -9.87 10.46
C THR A 57 -2.58 -9.21 11.19
N LEU A 58 -2.22 -7.98 10.83
CA LEU A 58 -1.18 -7.24 11.54
C LEU A 58 -1.59 -7.00 13.00
N SER A 59 -0.66 -7.30 13.91
CA SER A 59 -0.73 -6.80 15.29
C SER A 59 -0.64 -5.27 15.32
N ASP A 60 -1.00 -4.65 16.45
CA ASP A 60 -0.84 -3.20 16.65
C ASP A 60 0.59 -2.72 16.38
N LYS A 61 1.58 -3.49 16.84
CA LYS A 61 2.99 -3.23 16.56
C LYS A 61 3.30 -3.38 15.07
N GLY A 62 2.76 -4.39 14.41
CA GLY A 62 2.91 -4.61 12.96
C GLY A 62 2.38 -3.44 12.14
N ARG A 63 1.19 -2.92 12.50
CA ARG A 63 0.57 -1.76 11.85
C ARG A 63 1.42 -0.48 11.94
N ILE A 64 2.18 -0.31 13.02
CA ILE A 64 3.13 0.82 13.16
C ILE A 64 4.42 0.54 12.39
N LYS A 65 4.91 -0.71 12.42
CA LYS A 65 6.17 -1.11 11.77
C LYS A 65 6.16 -0.83 10.27
N ILE A 66 5.05 -1.08 9.57
CA ILE A 66 4.95 -0.79 8.12
C ILE A 66 5.18 0.70 7.80
N CYS A 67 4.74 1.61 8.68
CA CYS A 67 4.95 3.05 8.53
C CYS A 67 6.44 3.37 8.63
N VAL A 68 7.10 2.83 9.66
CA VAL A 68 8.53 3.05 9.92
C VAL A 68 9.36 2.47 8.78
N ASP A 69 9.11 1.23 8.39
CA ASP A 69 9.86 0.54 7.34
C ASP A 69 9.79 1.30 6.01
N CYS A 70 8.57 1.57 5.51
CA CYS A 70 8.37 2.21 4.21
C CYS A 70 8.91 3.65 4.19
N HIS A 71 8.62 4.46 5.21
CA HIS A 71 9.14 5.82 5.24
C HIS A 71 10.65 5.90 5.51
N SER A 72 11.26 4.87 6.11
CA SER A 72 12.72 4.79 6.21
C SER A 72 13.33 4.46 4.86
N ASP A 73 12.76 3.50 4.13
CA ASP A 73 13.17 3.20 2.76
C ASP A 73 13.08 4.45 1.86
N GLN A 74 11.99 5.22 1.95
CA GLN A 74 11.85 6.52 1.24
C GLN A 74 13.00 7.49 1.51
N ARG A 75 13.62 7.47 2.69
CA ARG A 75 14.72 8.39 3.06
C ARG A 75 16.08 7.89 2.59
N THR A 76 16.27 6.57 2.50
CA THR A 76 17.58 5.96 2.29
C THR A 76 17.75 5.33 0.91
N ASN A 77 16.67 4.98 0.23
CA ASN A 77 16.67 4.29 -1.04
C ASN A 77 16.53 5.30 -2.20
N PRO A 78 17.60 5.56 -2.98
CA PRO A 78 17.54 6.49 -4.10
C PRO A 78 16.65 5.99 -5.25
N ASN A 79 16.28 4.71 -5.24
CA ASN A 79 15.42 4.07 -6.23
C ASN A 79 13.98 3.89 -5.74
N PHE A 80 13.60 4.52 -4.62
CA PHE A 80 12.24 4.43 -4.11
C PHE A 80 11.22 4.84 -5.18
N ASN A 81 10.29 3.95 -5.50
CA ASN A 81 9.22 4.18 -6.45
C ASN A 81 7.86 3.93 -5.80
N PRO A 82 7.03 4.95 -5.53
CA PRO A 82 5.73 4.77 -4.88
C PRO A 82 4.73 3.97 -5.72
N ALA A 83 4.95 3.80 -7.02
CA ALA A 83 4.13 2.96 -7.88
C ALA A 83 4.47 1.46 -7.77
N SER A 84 5.62 1.11 -7.16
CA SER A 84 6.18 -0.24 -7.09
C SER A 84 7.11 -0.40 -5.88
N VAL A 85 6.55 -0.68 -4.71
CA VAL A 85 7.30 -0.85 -3.45
C VAL A 85 7.29 -2.34 -3.03
N PRO A 86 8.41 -3.08 -3.14
CA PRO A 86 8.46 -4.51 -2.81
C PRO A 86 8.65 -4.79 -1.31
N LEU A 87 9.04 -3.78 -0.51
CA LEU A 87 9.51 -3.91 0.88
C LEU A 87 8.62 -4.76 1.80
N LEU A 88 7.30 -4.62 1.68
CA LEU A 88 6.33 -5.29 2.55
C LEU A 88 5.86 -6.65 2.01
N LYS A 89 6.35 -7.06 0.84
CA LYS A 89 6.06 -8.36 0.20
C LYS A 89 7.12 -9.41 0.47
N GLU A 90 8.28 -8.99 0.98
CA GLU A 90 9.44 -9.85 1.26
C GLU A 90 9.54 -10.26 2.74
N GLN A 91 8.66 -9.77 3.61
CA GLN A 91 8.58 -10.22 5.00
C GLN A 91 7.54 -11.36 5.13
N PRO A 92 7.90 -12.49 5.76
CA PRO A 92 6.97 -13.60 5.99
C PRO A 92 5.79 -13.22 6.89
#